data_AF-A0A6P0S3G1-F1
#
_entry.id   AF-A0A6P0S3G1-F1
#
_cell.length_a   1.000
_cell.length_b   1.000
_cell.length_c   1.000
_cell.angle_alpha   90.00
_cell.angle_beta   90.00
_cell.angle_gamma   90.00
#
_symmetry.space_group_name_H-M   'P 1'
#
loop_
_entity.id
_entity.type
_entity.pdbx_description
1 polymer ?
#
loop_
_entity_poly.entity_id
_entity_poly.type
_entity_poly.pdbx_seq_one_letter_code
_entity_poly.pdbx_strand_id
1 'polypeptide(L)'
;LFGEELKKAQIWAKDLLLTRDDERFIYESNKFEQEIRALLPSIDNREAVIDTVMSLTEGNKNLNKSIFLLLSQEKKRYGGLTENWVKTIVRSRIIENWQTEAHAEPLRKISRSLLENSLCDPFWLLIAYRQLLLTEELDREKERGELKKIAIVVEKDKQLAVANPIYANVFNVLWTNHNLGKLRPYAKKLVAWIDSEGQDRYQLLSAKQLQEAQKFLVGKKLDPRENRFLVDSMLKNT
;
A
#
# COMPACT_ATOMS: atom_id res chain seq x y z
N LEU A 1 -19.35 5.87 -14.08
CA LEU A 1 -19.61 7.32 -14.10
C LEU A 1 -20.42 7.71 -12.87
N PHE A 2 -20.47 8.99 -12.53
CA PHE A 2 -21.32 9.58 -11.50
C PHE A 2 -21.58 11.04 -11.85
N GLY A 3 -22.61 11.64 -11.26
CA GLY A 3 -22.83 13.07 -11.37
C GLY A 3 -23.17 13.53 -12.79
N GLU A 4 -22.67 14.70 -13.18
CA GLU A 4 -22.90 15.27 -14.52
C GLU A 4 -22.46 14.34 -15.67
N GLU A 5 -21.36 13.62 -15.52
CA GLU A 5 -20.90 12.69 -16.55
C GLU A 5 -21.85 11.49 -16.70
N LEU A 6 -22.43 10.99 -15.60
CA LEU A 6 -23.46 9.95 -15.69
C LEU A 6 -24.73 10.48 -16.37
N LYS A 7 -25.16 11.71 -16.06
CA LYS A 7 -26.33 12.33 -16.70
C LYS A 7 -26.12 12.47 -18.21
N LYS A 8 -24.95 12.96 -18.63
CA LYS A 8 -24.60 13.05 -20.06
C LYS A 8 -24.63 11.68 -20.74
N ALA A 9 -24.05 10.65 -20.12
CA ALA A 9 -24.06 9.30 -20.66
C ALA A 9 -25.49 8.73 -20.77
N GLN A 10 -26.37 9.00 -19.81
CA GLN A 10 -27.77 8.59 -19.86
C GLN A 10 -28.57 9.28 -20.94
N ILE A 11 -28.35 10.59 -21.14
CA ILE A 11 -28.97 11.36 -22.22
C ILE A 11 -28.52 10.80 -23.57
N TRP A 12 -27.22 10.58 -23.73
CA TRP A 12 -26.65 9.98 -24.93
C TRP A 12 -27.21 8.58 -25.22
N ALA A 13 -27.37 7.76 -24.18
CA ALA A 13 -27.88 6.39 -24.30
C ALA A 13 -29.37 6.27 -24.66
N LYS A 14 -30.17 7.32 -24.44
CA LYS A 14 -31.64 7.25 -24.43
C LYS A 14 -32.25 6.78 -25.76
N ASP A 15 -31.61 7.13 -26.88
CA ASP A 15 -32.12 6.88 -28.23
C ASP A 15 -31.22 5.90 -29.02
N LEU A 16 -30.36 5.14 -28.32
CA LEU A 16 -29.42 4.19 -28.92
C LEU A 16 -29.76 2.74 -28.58
N LEU A 17 -29.53 1.83 -29.53
CA LEU A 17 -29.48 0.39 -29.25
C LEU A 17 -28.11 0.07 -28.63
N LEU A 18 -28.07 0.11 -27.30
CA LEU A 18 -26.86 -0.19 -26.54
C LEU A 18 -26.48 -1.66 -26.63
N THR A 19 -25.18 -1.93 -26.52
CA THR A 19 -24.73 -3.29 -26.24
C THR A 19 -25.07 -3.67 -24.80
N ARG A 20 -25.09 -4.98 -24.50
CA ARG A 20 -25.29 -5.46 -23.13
C ARG A 20 -24.24 -4.92 -22.16
N ASP A 21 -23.01 -4.70 -22.63
CA ASP A 21 -21.93 -4.18 -21.80
C ASP A 21 -22.13 -2.68 -21.49
N ASP A 22 -22.61 -1.90 -22.45
CA ASP A 22 -22.95 -0.49 -22.25
C ASP A 22 -24.13 -0.33 -21.28
N GLU A 23 -25.19 -1.14 -21.45
CA GLU A 23 -26.33 -1.17 -20.52
C GLU A 23 -25.88 -1.50 -19.10
N ARG A 24 -25.02 -2.52 -18.96
CA ARG A 24 -24.47 -2.92 -17.67
C ARG A 24 -23.60 -1.83 -17.06
N PHE A 25 -22.76 -1.16 -17.84
CA PHE A 25 -21.91 -0.07 -17.36
C PHE A 25 -22.74 1.11 -16.83
N ILE A 26 -23.80 1.51 -17.54
CA ILE A 26 -24.72 2.57 -17.10
C ILE A 26 -25.49 2.12 -15.84
N TYR A 27 -25.93 0.86 -15.80
CA TYR A 27 -26.61 0.31 -14.63
C TYR A 27 -25.73 0.32 -13.37
N GLU A 28 -24.49 -0.18 -13.46
CA GLU A 28 -23.56 -0.19 -12.32
C GLU A 28 -23.16 1.22 -11.89
N SER A 29 -23.02 2.15 -12.85
CA SER A 29 -22.77 3.57 -12.56
C SER A 29 -23.94 4.21 -11.77
N ASN A 30 -25.18 3.94 -12.19
CA ASN A 30 -26.38 4.36 -11.48
C ASN A 30 -26.46 3.80 -10.07
N LYS A 31 -26.21 2.50 -9.94
CA LYS A 31 -26.23 1.81 -8.66
C LYS A 31 -25.21 2.42 -7.70
N PHE A 32 -23.98 2.65 -8.16
CA PHE A 32 -22.95 3.33 -7.38
C PHE A 32 -23.42 4.72 -6.92
N GLU A 33 -23.97 5.54 -7.83
CA GLU A 33 -24.44 6.88 -7.46
C GLU A 33 -25.57 6.85 -6.42
N GLN A 34 -26.51 5.92 -6.54
CA GLN A 34 -27.58 5.73 -5.56
C GLN A 34 -27.04 5.30 -4.19
N GLU A 35 -26.08 4.38 -4.16
CA GLU A 35 -25.42 3.94 -2.92
C GLU A 35 -24.73 5.11 -2.20
N ILE A 36 -23.95 5.92 -2.92
CA ILE A 36 -23.28 7.09 -2.31
C ILE A 36 -24.29 8.15 -1.89
N ARG A 37 -25.38 8.35 -2.64
CA ARG A 37 -26.45 9.29 -2.27
C ARG A 37 -27.14 8.86 -0.97
N ALA A 38 -27.36 7.56 -0.79
CA ALA A 38 -27.94 7.01 0.44
C ALA A 38 -26.98 7.11 1.63
N LEU A 39 -25.68 6.87 1.43
CA LEU A 39 -24.66 6.99 2.48
C LEU A 39 -24.41 8.43 2.90
N LEU A 40 -24.45 9.37 1.96
CA LEU A 40 -24.08 10.76 2.16
C LEU A 40 -25.23 11.70 1.72
N PRO A 41 -26.42 11.64 2.34
CA PRO A 41 -27.63 12.27 1.82
C PRO A 41 -27.56 13.80 1.79
N SER A 42 -26.89 14.41 2.76
CA SER A 42 -26.86 15.86 2.95
C SER A 42 -25.52 16.49 2.58
N ILE A 43 -24.76 15.87 1.66
CA ILE A 43 -23.55 16.47 1.09
C ILE A 43 -23.92 17.21 -0.19
N ASP A 44 -23.58 18.50 -0.22
CA ASP A 44 -23.90 19.40 -1.33
C ASP A 44 -23.03 19.12 -2.56
N ASN A 45 -21.72 18.89 -2.38
CA ASN A 45 -20.79 18.57 -3.48
C ASN A 45 -20.30 17.10 -3.42
N ARG A 46 -21.20 16.18 -3.75
CA ARG A 46 -20.92 14.73 -3.69
C ARG A 46 -19.92 14.27 -4.74
N GLU A 47 -19.88 14.91 -5.91
CA GLU A 47 -18.90 14.62 -6.96
C GLU A 47 -17.48 14.85 -6.44
N ALA A 48 -17.21 16.00 -5.82
CA ALA A 48 -15.91 16.28 -5.22
C ALA A 48 -15.53 15.27 -4.13
N VAL A 49 -16.49 14.78 -3.32
CA VAL A 49 -16.20 13.67 -2.38
C VAL A 49 -15.76 12.43 -3.13
N ILE A 50 -16.54 12.01 -4.13
CA ILE A 50 -16.26 10.79 -4.88
C ILE A 50 -14.89 10.89 -5.56
N ASP A 51 -14.61 11.99 -6.25
CA ASP A 51 -13.31 12.24 -6.89
C ASP A 51 -12.16 12.18 -5.89
N THR A 52 -12.32 12.85 -4.74
CA THR A 52 -11.28 12.84 -3.71
C THR A 52 -11.05 11.43 -3.18
N VAL A 53 -12.11 10.68 -2.88
CA VAL A 53 -11.98 9.29 -2.40
C VAL A 53 -11.34 8.40 -3.47
N MET A 54 -11.78 8.49 -4.72
CA MET A 54 -11.25 7.70 -5.84
C MET A 54 -9.77 7.99 -6.10
N SER A 55 -9.35 9.27 -6.03
CA SER A 55 -7.94 9.64 -6.17
C SER A 55 -7.07 9.12 -5.02
N LEU A 56 -7.58 9.10 -3.78
CA LEU A 56 -6.84 8.60 -2.63
C LEU A 56 -6.71 7.07 -2.60
N THR A 57 -7.66 6.35 -3.20
CA THR A 57 -7.70 4.88 -3.20
C THR A 57 -7.28 4.25 -4.52
N GLU A 58 -7.15 5.06 -5.58
CA GLU A 58 -6.97 4.62 -6.97
C GLU A 58 -8.03 3.58 -7.38
N GLY A 59 -9.27 3.78 -6.92
CA GLY A 59 -10.40 2.90 -7.23
C GLY A 59 -10.42 1.59 -6.45
N ASN A 60 -9.57 1.40 -5.43
CA ASN A 60 -9.61 0.20 -4.60
C ASN A 60 -10.98 0.06 -3.91
N LYS A 61 -11.76 -0.95 -4.33
CA LYS A 61 -13.15 -1.15 -3.90
C LYS A 61 -13.31 -1.25 -2.38
N ASN A 62 -12.40 -1.94 -1.69
CA ASN A 62 -12.49 -2.15 -0.25
C ASN A 62 -12.19 -0.85 0.50
N LEU A 63 -11.13 -0.13 0.11
CA LEU A 63 -10.84 1.18 0.69
C LEU A 63 -11.93 2.20 0.40
N ASN A 64 -12.46 2.24 -0.82
CA ASN A 64 -13.59 3.11 -1.18
C ASN A 64 -14.77 2.87 -0.25
N LYS A 65 -15.21 1.62 -0.11
CA LYS A 65 -16.32 1.27 0.77
C LYS A 65 -16.04 1.68 2.22
N SER A 66 -14.85 1.37 2.73
CA SER A 66 -14.44 1.76 4.09
C SER A 66 -14.49 3.27 4.29
N ILE A 67 -13.96 4.05 3.35
CA ILE A 67 -13.90 5.51 3.48
C ILE A 67 -15.29 6.11 3.36
N PHE A 68 -16.14 5.68 2.41
CA PHE A 68 -17.51 6.20 2.33
C PHE A 68 -18.33 5.89 3.59
N LEU A 69 -18.19 4.69 4.17
CA LEU A 69 -18.83 4.34 5.44
C LEU A 69 -18.28 5.16 6.62
N LEU A 70 -16.99 5.45 6.65
CA LEU A 70 -16.39 6.33 7.64
C LEU A 70 -16.97 7.74 7.50
N LEU A 71 -16.99 8.30 6.29
CA LEU A 71 -17.52 9.64 6.01
C LEU A 71 -19.01 9.78 6.40
N SER A 72 -19.81 8.71 6.24
CA SER A 72 -21.24 8.76 6.63
C SER A 72 -21.45 8.82 8.15
N GLN A 73 -20.43 8.46 8.94
CA GLN A 73 -20.48 8.48 10.42
C GLN A 73 -20.00 9.81 11.00
N GLU A 74 -19.43 10.69 10.18
CA GLU A 74 -18.86 11.96 10.63
C GLU A 74 -19.95 13.00 10.92
N LYS A 75 -20.09 13.34 12.21
CA LYS A 75 -21.10 14.30 12.70
C LYS A 75 -20.73 15.75 12.40
N LYS A 76 -19.43 16.06 12.35
CA LYS A 76 -18.91 17.40 12.06
C LYS A 76 -18.54 17.49 10.59
N ARG A 77 -19.37 18.21 9.84
CA ARG A 77 -18.99 18.68 8.51
C ARG A 77 -18.21 19.96 8.70
N TYR A 78 -16.92 19.91 8.41
CA TYR A 78 -16.13 21.13 8.41
C TYR A 78 -16.62 21.97 7.23
N GLY A 79 -17.12 23.17 7.50
CA GLY A 79 -17.66 24.11 6.50
C GLY A 79 -16.59 24.72 5.59
N GLY A 80 -15.70 23.88 5.05
CA GLY A 80 -14.68 24.21 4.06
C GLY A 80 -14.83 23.37 2.80
N LEU A 81 -13.84 23.45 1.90
CA LEU A 81 -13.80 22.66 0.66
C LEU A 81 -13.95 21.16 0.97
N THR A 82 -14.89 20.51 0.28
CA THR A 82 -15.27 19.11 0.47
C THR A 82 -14.08 18.15 0.36
N GLU A 83 -13.13 18.45 -0.51
CA GLU A 83 -11.87 17.70 -0.65
C GLU A 83 -11.01 17.74 0.63
N ASN A 84 -10.81 18.91 1.23
CA ASN A 84 -10.01 19.07 2.44
C ASN A 84 -10.62 18.35 3.63
N TRP A 85 -11.96 18.34 3.70
CA TRP A 85 -12.69 17.57 4.69
C TRP A 85 -12.41 16.06 4.56
N VAL A 86 -12.55 15.50 3.35
CA VAL A 86 -12.24 14.08 3.08
C VAL A 86 -10.79 13.76 3.41
N LYS A 87 -9.82 14.57 2.93
CA LYS A 87 -8.39 14.36 3.19
C LYS A 87 -8.06 14.40 4.68
N THR A 88 -8.71 15.29 5.44
CA THR A 88 -8.52 15.41 6.90
C THR A 88 -9.02 14.17 7.63
N ILE A 89 -10.19 13.64 7.25
CA ILE A 89 -10.73 12.42 7.84
C ILE A 89 -9.88 11.21 7.46
N VAL A 90 -9.53 11.04 6.18
CA VAL A 90 -8.67 9.94 5.73
C VAL A 90 -7.32 10.00 6.44
N ARG A 91 -6.71 11.17 6.56
CA ARG A 91 -5.44 11.32 7.28
C ARG A 91 -5.58 10.92 8.75
N SER A 92 -6.49 11.57 9.49
CA SER A 92 -6.59 11.39 10.94
C SER A 92 -7.14 10.03 11.34
N ARG A 93 -8.13 9.48 10.63
CA ARG A 93 -8.80 8.23 10.99
C ARG A 93 -8.20 7.01 10.31
N ILE A 94 -7.83 7.13 9.04
CA ILE A 94 -7.29 5.99 8.28
C ILE A 94 -5.76 5.95 8.36
N ILE A 95 -5.04 6.98 7.94
CA ILE A 95 -3.57 6.92 7.82
C ILE A 95 -2.89 6.91 9.19
N GLU A 96 -3.26 7.82 10.09
CA GLU A 96 -2.61 7.98 11.39
C GLU A 96 -3.09 6.96 12.43
N ASN A 97 -4.28 6.37 12.23
CA ASN A 97 -4.92 5.43 13.16
C ASN A 97 -5.26 4.08 12.51
N TRP A 98 -4.53 3.68 11.46
CA TRP A 98 -4.85 2.45 10.71
C TRP A 98 -4.79 1.17 11.56
N GLN A 99 -4.05 1.16 12.67
CA GLN A 99 -3.96 0.01 13.56
C GLN A 99 -5.23 -0.20 14.40
N THR A 100 -6.02 0.85 14.64
CA THR A 100 -7.15 0.81 15.60
C THR A 100 -8.49 1.17 14.98
N GLU A 101 -8.51 1.98 13.91
CA GLU A 101 -9.75 2.37 13.23
C GLU A 101 -10.43 1.15 12.57
N ALA A 102 -11.71 0.93 12.87
CA ALA A 102 -12.46 -0.22 12.35
C ALA A 102 -12.45 -0.22 10.81
N HIS A 103 -12.65 0.94 10.18
CA HIS A 103 -12.67 1.08 8.71
C HIS A 103 -11.30 0.88 8.05
N ALA A 104 -10.21 0.92 8.81
CA ALA A 104 -8.84 0.66 8.32
C ALA A 104 -8.46 -0.85 8.31
N GLU A 105 -9.43 -1.75 8.51
CA GLU A 105 -9.22 -3.20 8.48
C GLU A 105 -8.48 -3.72 7.23
N PRO A 106 -8.72 -3.20 6.01
CA PRO A 106 -7.95 -3.60 4.83
C PRO A 106 -6.45 -3.33 4.97
N LEU A 107 -6.05 -2.24 5.64
CA LEU A 107 -4.64 -1.92 5.88
C LEU A 107 -4.00 -2.91 6.85
N ARG A 108 -4.74 -3.33 7.89
CA ARG A 108 -4.26 -4.37 8.82
C ARG A 108 -4.05 -5.71 8.14
N LYS A 109 -4.93 -6.08 7.20
CA LYS A 109 -4.74 -7.27 6.37
C LYS A 109 -3.45 -7.19 5.55
N ILE A 110 -3.22 -6.07 4.86
CA ILE A 110 -1.99 -5.86 4.07
C ILE A 110 -0.74 -5.94 4.97
N SER A 111 -0.75 -5.26 6.12
CA SER A 111 0.34 -5.34 7.09
C SER A 111 0.63 -6.78 7.50
N ARG A 112 -0.40 -7.57 7.80
CA ARG A 112 -0.23 -8.99 8.16
C ARG A 112 0.37 -9.78 7.00
N SER A 113 -0.14 -9.58 5.79
CA SER A 113 0.36 -10.27 4.59
C SER A 113 1.82 -9.93 4.26
N LEU A 114 2.30 -8.74 4.61
CA LEU A 114 3.71 -8.35 4.46
C LEU A 114 4.61 -8.97 5.54
N LEU A 115 4.15 -8.99 6.79
CA LEU A 115 4.96 -9.38 7.95
C LEU A 115 4.95 -10.88 8.25
N GLU A 116 3.89 -11.57 7.86
CA GLU A 116 3.64 -12.99 8.16
C GLU A 116 3.55 -13.82 6.87
N ASN A 117 4.20 -13.36 5.80
CA ASN A 117 4.16 -14.05 4.52
C ASN A 117 4.83 -15.43 4.61
N SER A 118 4.14 -16.47 4.13
CA SER A 118 4.67 -17.85 4.11
C SER A 118 5.37 -18.21 2.81
N LEU A 119 5.09 -17.49 1.72
CA LEU A 119 5.65 -17.76 0.39
C LEU A 119 7.02 -17.08 0.22
N CYS A 120 7.19 -15.89 0.77
CA CYS A 120 8.44 -15.12 0.78
C CYS A 120 8.91 -14.88 2.21
N ASP A 121 10.23 -14.76 2.40
CA ASP A 121 10.76 -14.29 3.67
C ASP A 121 10.27 -12.83 3.88
N PRO A 122 9.59 -12.52 4.99
CA PRO A 122 9.07 -11.18 5.25
C PRO A 122 10.13 -10.07 5.19
N PHE A 123 11.39 -10.36 5.54
CA PHE A 123 12.46 -9.37 5.44
C PHE A 123 12.71 -9.00 3.98
N TRP A 124 12.80 -9.98 3.09
CA TRP A 124 13.06 -9.73 1.68
C TRP A 124 11.87 -9.14 0.95
N LEU A 125 10.66 -9.51 1.35
CA LEU A 125 9.44 -8.88 0.88
C LEU A 125 9.38 -7.39 1.25
N LEU A 126 9.77 -7.04 2.48
CA LEU A 126 9.86 -5.63 2.91
C LEU A 126 11.01 -4.88 2.23
N ILE A 127 12.16 -5.52 1.97
CA ILE A 127 13.25 -4.91 1.18
C ILE A 127 12.76 -4.58 -0.23
N ALA A 128 12.08 -5.53 -0.88
CA ALA A 128 11.52 -5.35 -2.23
C ALA A 128 10.52 -4.20 -2.26
N TYR A 129 9.58 -4.17 -1.32
CA TYR A 129 8.62 -3.08 -1.23
C TYR A 129 9.26 -1.73 -0.93
N ARG A 130 10.26 -1.69 -0.03
CA ARG A 130 11.02 -0.47 0.25
C ARG A 130 11.78 0.05 -0.96
N GLN A 131 12.32 -0.84 -1.79
CA GLN A 131 12.99 -0.45 -3.04
C GLN A 131 12.00 0.26 -3.98
N LEU A 132 10.77 -0.25 -4.11
CA LEU A 132 9.72 0.42 -4.90
C LEU A 132 9.34 1.80 -4.36
N LEU A 133 9.41 2.02 -3.04
CA LEU A 133 9.19 3.34 -2.44
C LEU A 133 10.31 4.35 -2.75
N LEU A 134 11.51 3.89 -3.12
CA LEU A 134 12.70 4.73 -3.29
C LEU A 134 13.11 4.93 -4.74
N THR A 135 13.04 3.88 -5.57
CA THR A 135 13.68 3.85 -6.89
C THR A 135 12.78 3.36 -8.01
N GLU A 136 11.51 2.99 -7.75
CA GLU A 136 10.51 2.45 -8.71
C GLU A 136 10.93 1.17 -9.49
N GLU A 137 12.18 0.73 -9.35
CA GLU A 137 12.72 -0.49 -9.92
C GLU A 137 12.75 -1.63 -8.90
N LEU A 138 12.51 -2.87 -9.35
CA LEU A 138 12.57 -4.05 -8.51
C LEU A 138 13.15 -5.25 -9.26
N ASP A 139 14.34 -5.69 -8.84
CA ASP A 139 15.04 -6.87 -9.36
C ASP A 139 14.87 -8.07 -8.42
N ARG A 140 13.60 -8.42 -8.14
CA ARG A 140 13.21 -9.53 -7.25
C ARG A 140 11.87 -10.13 -7.68
N GLU A 141 11.86 -10.97 -8.72
CA GLU A 141 10.64 -11.50 -9.34
C GLU A 141 9.70 -12.24 -8.38
N LYS A 142 10.26 -12.99 -7.42
CA LYS A 142 9.46 -13.73 -6.43
C LYS A 142 8.68 -12.76 -5.54
N GLU A 143 9.38 -11.80 -4.93
CA GLU A 143 8.76 -10.76 -4.10
C GLU A 143 7.85 -9.85 -4.92
N ARG A 144 8.20 -9.55 -6.19
CA ARG A 144 7.38 -8.80 -7.15
C ARG A 144 5.99 -9.43 -7.31
N GLY A 145 5.97 -10.75 -7.58
CA GLY A 145 4.73 -11.50 -7.72
C GLY A 145 3.91 -11.51 -6.44
N GLU A 146 4.56 -11.62 -5.29
CA GLU A 146 3.87 -11.63 -3.99
C GLU A 146 3.30 -10.26 -3.62
N LEU A 147 4.04 -9.16 -3.83
CA LEU A 147 3.52 -7.81 -3.61
C LEU A 147 2.29 -7.52 -4.50
N LYS A 148 2.29 -7.98 -5.75
CA LYS A 148 1.13 -7.88 -6.65
C LYS A 148 -0.08 -8.65 -6.10
N LYS A 149 0.11 -9.86 -5.56
CA LYS A 149 -0.97 -10.65 -4.94
C LYS A 149 -1.55 -9.99 -3.69
N ILE A 150 -0.71 -9.34 -2.88
CA ILE A 150 -1.13 -8.54 -1.71
C ILE A 150 -1.91 -7.29 -2.16
N ALA A 151 -1.82 -6.92 -3.44
CA ALA A 151 -2.43 -5.73 -4.03
C ALA A 151 -1.95 -4.40 -3.40
N ILE A 152 -0.76 -4.39 -2.79
CA ILE A 152 -0.11 -3.17 -2.30
C ILE A 152 0.59 -2.40 -3.43
N VAL A 153 0.84 -3.07 -4.55
CA VAL A 153 1.46 -2.53 -5.75
C VAL A 153 0.63 -2.88 -6.98
N VAL A 154 0.75 -2.07 -8.03
CA VAL A 154 0.06 -2.19 -9.30
C VAL A 154 1.03 -1.93 -10.43
N GLU A 155 0.79 -2.56 -11.58
CA GLU A 155 1.57 -2.31 -12.78
C GLU A 155 0.92 -1.15 -13.56
N LYS A 156 1.63 -0.01 -13.64
CA LYS A 156 1.26 1.19 -14.40
C LYS A 156 2.34 1.43 -15.45
N ASP A 157 1.96 1.57 -16.71
CA ASP A 157 2.89 1.84 -17.82
C ASP A 157 4.09 0.88 -17.89
N LYS A 158 3.85 -0.42 -17.62
CA LYS A 158 4.85 -1.51 -17.54
C LYS A 158 5.84 -1.40 -16.37
N GLN A 159 5.65 -0.44 -15.47
CA GLN A 159 6.41 -0.28 -14.25
C GLN A 159 5.56 -0.63 -13.03
N LEU A 160 6.21 -1.08 -11.95
CA LEU A 160 5.51 -1.45 -10.73
C LEU A 160 5.52 -0.26 -9.78
N ALA A 161 4.34 0.20 -9.36
CA ALA A 161 4.19 1.34 -8.46
C ALA A 161 3.34 0.96 -7.25
N VAL A 162 3.45 1.72 -6.17
CA VAL A 162 2.53 1.57 -5.02
C VAL A 162 1.11 1.84 -5.46
N ALA A 163 0.17 0.98 -5.06
CA ALA A 163 -1.17 0.96 -5.65
C ALA A 163 -2.00 2.21 -5.38
N ASN A 164 -1.76 2.92 -4.27
CA ASN A 164 -2.42 4.20 -3.98
C ASN A 164 -1.65 5.03 -2.92
N PRO A 165 -1.96 6.34 -2.81
CA PRO A 165 -1.35 7.23 -1.82
C PRO A 165 -1.55 6.78 -0.36
N ILE A 166 -2.69 6.17 -0.01
CA ILE A 166 -2.92 5.71 1.37
C ILE A 166 -1.89 4.63 1.75
N TYR A 167 -1.63 3.67 0.87
CA TYR A 167 -0.61 2.64 1.10
C TYR A 167 0.78 3.24 1.22
N ALA A 168 1.15 4.17 0.33
CA ALA A 168 2.44 4.84 0.38
C ALA A 168 2.64 5.63 1.68
N ASN A 169 1.57 6.24 2.23
CA ASN A 169 1.63 6.98 3.49
C ASN A 169 1.71 6.08 4.72
N VAL A 170 0.96 4.97 4.72
CA VAL A 170 0.90 4.04 5.86
C VAL A 170 2.12 3.13 5.91
N PHE A 171 2.43 2.49 4.79
CA PHE A 171 3.56 1.57 4.66
C PHE A 171 4.79 2.30 4.09
N ASN A 172 5.06 3.51 4.58
CA ASN A 172 6.19 4.31 4.11
C ASN A 172 7.55 3.72 4.53
N VAL A 173 8.63 4.36 4.08
CA VAL A 173 10.02 3.96 4.38
C VAL A 173 10.30 3.86 5.89
N LEU A 174 9.70 4.71 6.72
CA LEU A 174 9.85 4.64 8.18
C LEU A 174 9.20 3.37 8.74
N TRP A 175 7.98 3.06 8.28
CA TRP A 175 7.28 1.84 8.67
C TRP A 175 8.04 0.59 8.22
N THR A 176 8.58 0.56 7.00
CA THR A 176 9.38 -0.57 6.51
C THR A 176 10.65 -0.75 7.32
N ASN A 177 11.41 0.32 7.58
CA ASN A 177 12.65 0.27 8.35
C ASN A 177 12.40 -0.20 9.79
N HIS A 178 11.34 0.29 10.41
CA HIS A 178 10.95 -0.11 11.76
C HIS A 178 10.65 -1.61 11.85
N ASN A 179 9.94 -2.19 10.87
CA ASN A 179 9.62 -3.61 10.88
C ASN A 179 10.81 -4.49 10.44
N LEU A 180 11.62 -4.05 9.47
CA LEU A 180 12.88 -4.72 9.12
C LEU A 180 13.78 -4.91 10.34
N GLY A 181 13.90 -3.88 11.19
CA GLY A 181 14.67 -3.93 12.43
C GLY A 181 14.24 -5.00 13.43
N LYS A 182 12.99 -5.47 13.35
CA LYS A 182 12.45 -6.52 14.24
C LYS A 182 12.70 -7.93 13.70
N LEU A 183 12.96 -8.07 12.41
CA LEU A 183 13.02 -9.37 11.75
C LEU A 183 14.37 -10.08 11.94
N ARG A 184 15.46 -9.34 12.14
CA ARG A 184 16.82 -9.90 12.32
C ARG A 184 17.69 -9.02 13.23
N PRO A 185 18.58 -9.59 14.06
CA PRO A 185 19.43 -8.80 14.98
C PRO A 185 20.42 -7.86 14.29
N TYR A 186 20.78 -8.15 13.03
CA TYR A 186 21.69 -7.34 12.22
C TYR A 186 20.98 -6.59 11.08
N ALA A 187 19.65 -6.52 11.09
CA ALA A 187 18.85 -5.93 10.01
C ALA A 187 19.30 -4.52 9.63
N LYS A 188 19.55 -3.64 10.61
CA LYS A 188 19.98 -2.25 10.35
C LYS A 188 21.26 -2.17 9.51
N LYS A 189 22.25 -3.01 9.84
CA LYS A 189 23.53 -3.08 9.13
C LYS A 189 23.38 -3.69 7.75
N LEU A 190 22.60 -4.77 7.64
CA LEU A 190 22.31 -5.40 6.35
C LEU A 190 21.58 -4.44 5.39
N VAL A 191 20.56 -3.71 5.87
CA VAL A 191 19.84 -2.70 5.07
C VAL A 191 20.79 -1.62 4.57
N ALA A 192 21.60 -1.03 5.47
CA ALA A 192 22.57 0.01 5.09
C ALA A 192 23.62 -0.51 4.09
N TRP A 193 24.07 -1.75 4.26
CA TRP A 193 24.98 -2.39 3.32
C TRP A 193 24.32 -2.60 1.94
N ILE A 194 23.07 -3.06 1.90
CA ILE A 194 22.27 -3.19 0.66
C ILE A 194 22.10 -1.83 -0.02
N ASP A 195 21.75 -0.79 0.73
CA ASP A 195 21.58 0.57 0.21
C ASP A 195 22.88 1.14 -0.39
N SER A 196 24.04 0.67 0.09
CA SER A 196 25.36 1.00 -0.48
C SER A 196 25.78 0.09 -1.64
N GLU A 197 24.87 -0.73 -2.19
CA GLU A 197 25.18 -1.77 -3.19
C GLU A 197 26.29 -2.74 -2.75
N GLY A 198 26.40 -2.94 -1.44
CA GLY A 198 27.41 -3.77 -0.80
C GLY A 198 28.81 -3.16 -0.71
N GLN A 199 28.96 -1.85 -0.94
CA GLN A 199 30.25 -1.16 -0.92
C GLN A 199 30.68 -0.68 0.47
N ASP A 200 29.73 -0.35 1.37
CA ASP A 200 30.06 0.19 2.69
C ASP A 200 30.50 -0.91 3.67
N ARG A 201 31.83 -1.11 3.75
CA ARG A 201 32.46 -2.07 4.67
C ARG A 201 32.29 -1.73 6.15
N TYR A 202 31.91 -0.51 6.52
CA TYR A 202 31.63 -0.16 7.92
C TYR A 202 30.34 -0.81 8.42
N GLN A 203 29.41 -1.14 7.52
CA GLN A 203 28.19 -1.86 7.85
C GLN A 203 28.42 -3.35 8.10
N LEU A 204 29.55 -3.92 7.67
CA LEU A 204 29.87 -5.33 7.95
C LEU A 204 29.93 -5.60 9.47
N LEU A 205 29.54 -6.81 9.85
CA LEU A 205 29.42 -7.22 11.25
C LEU A 205 30.79 -7.38 11.90
N SER A 206 30.90 -7.03 13.19
CA SER A 206 32.05 -7.41 14.01
C SER A 206 31.95 -8.89 14.42
N ALA A 207 33.04 -9.47 14.92
CA ALA A 207 33.08 -10.85 15.40
C ALA A 207 31.94 -11.17 16.39
N LYS A 208 31.66 -10.28 17.34
CA LYS A 208 30.54 -10.45 18.30
C LYS A 208 29.18 -10.45 17.60
N GLN A 209 28.95 -9.51 16.68
CA GLN A 209 27.71 -9.44 15.91
C GLN A 209 27.52 -10.64 14.98
N LEU A 210 28.61 -11.18 14.43
CA LEU A 210 28.59 -12.41 13.62
C LEU A 210 28.17 -13.62 14.46
N GLN A 211 28.67 -13.76 15.68
CA GLN A 211 28.25 -14.84 16.58
C GLN A 211 26.75 -14.76 16.89
N GLU A 212 26.23 -13.55 17.15
CA GLU A 212 24.79 -13.32 17.34
C GLU A 212 23.98 -13.64 16.07
N ALA A 213 24.48 -13.23 14.90
CA ALA A 213 23.87 -13.53 13.61
C ALA A 213 23.81 -15.05 13.34
N GLN A 214 24.90 -15.77 13.58
CA GLN A 214 24.99 -17.23 13.39
C GLN A 214 23.97 -17.97 14.26
N LYS A 215 23.86 -17.58 15.54
CA LYS A 215 22.84 -18.14 16.45
C LYS A 215 21.42 -17.92 15.94
N PHE A 216 21.13 -16.73 15.42
CA PHE A 216 19.82 -16.41 14.85
C PHE A 216 19.51 -17.21 13.56
N LEU A 217 20.54 -17.54 12.77
CA LEU A 217 20.39 -18.16 11.45
C LEU A 217 20.26 -19.68 11.46
N VAL A 218 20.42 -20.34 12.61
CA VAL A 218 20.32 -21.80 12.73
C VAL A 218 18.98 -22.29 12.16
N GLY A 219 19.05 -23.19 11.18
CA GLY A 219 17.88 -23.79 10.52
C GLY A 219 17.12 -22.87 9.54
N LYS A 220 17.62 -21.65 9.28
CA LYS A 220 17.00 -20.71 8.34
C LYS A 220 17.65 -20.82 6.96
N LYS A 221 16.84 -20.60 5.92
CA LYS A 221 17.33 -20.50 4.55
C LYS A 221 17.86 -19.09 4.30
N LEU A 222 19.09 -18.99 3.82
CA LEU A 222 19.74 -17.71 3.51
C LEU A 222 19.42 -17.27 2.08
N ASP A 223 19.12 -15.98 1.93
CA ASP A 223 19.10 -15.34 0.61
C ASP A 223 20.53 -15.05 0.14
N PRO A 224 20.79 -15.11 -1.18
CA PRO A 224 22.13 -14.89 -1.72
C PRO A 224 22.79 -13.58 -1.29
N ARG A 225 22.02 -12.46 -1.20
CA ARG A 225 22.59 -11.16 -0.81
C ARG A 225 22.97 -11.13 0.66
N GLU A 226 22.17 -11.73 1.53
CA GLU A 226 22.53 -11.85 2.96
C GLU A 226 23.67 -12.83 3.18
N ASN A 227 23.73 -13.93 2.43
CA ASN A 227 24.88 -14.84 2.48
C ASN A 227 26.18 -14.09 2.12
N ARG A 228 26.16 -13.27 1.06
CA ARG A 228 27.30 -12.42 0.70
C ARG A 228 27.68 -11.45 1.82
N PHE A 229 26.72 -10.74 2.40
CA PHE A 229 26.96 -9.83 3.53
C PHE A 229 27.64 -10.53 4.72
N LEU A 230 27.21 -11.76 5.04
CA LEU A 230 27.78 -12.56 6.13
C LEU A 230 29.20 -13.03 5.79
N VAL A 231 29.45 -13.48 4.56
CA VAL A 231 30.78 -13.88 4.09
C VAL A 231 31.76 -12.71 4.11
N ASP A 232 31.36 -11.56 3.56
CA ASP A 232 32.20 -10.35 3.58
C ASP A 232 32.48 -9.90 5.02
N SER A 233 31.50 -10.05 5.91
CA SER A 233 31.70 -9.81 7.34
C SER A 233 32.69 -10.81 7.95
N MET A 234 32.64 -12.10 7.61
CA MET A 234 33.60 -13.09 8.12
C MET A 234 35.03 -12.74 7.67
N LEU A 235 35.23 -12.43 6.38
CA LEU A 235 36.53 -12.05 5.82
C LEU A 235 37.10 -10.77 6.43
N LYS A 236 36.25 -9.84 6.89
CA LYS A 236 36.69 -8.63 7.61
C LYS A 236 37.26 -8.94 9.01
N ASN A 237 36.86 -10.05 9.62
CA ASN A 237 37.23 -10.40 11.00
C ASN A 237 38.32 -11.48 11.08
N THR A 238 38.82 -11.96 9.94
CA THR A 238 40.04 -12.78 9.82
C THR A 238 41.28 -11.90 9.71
#